data_AF-A0A2L0ABB3-F1
#
_entry.id   AF-A0A2L0ABB3-F1
#
_cell.length_a   1.000
_cell.length_b   1.000
_cell.length_c   1.000
_cell.angle_alpha   90.00
_cell.angle_beta   90.00
_cell.angle_gamma   90.00
#
_symmetry.space_group_name_H-M   'P 1'
#
loop_
_entity.id
_entity.type
_entity.pdbx_description
1 polymer ?
#
loop_
_entity_poly.entity_id
_entity_poly.type
_entity_poly.pdbx_seq_one_letter_code
_entity_poly.pdbx_strand_id
1 'polypeptide(L)' 'MKNITLTFTEDEAEILVDALETDLEGYNDSAKDARANGNRADVITFSEAAARITAVRDRVRKAIDG' A
#
# COMPACT_ATOMS: atom_id res chain seq x y z
N MET A 1 -15.30 10.30 7.81
CA MET A 1 -13.83 10.39 7.85
C MET A 1 -13.41 11.85 7.78
N LYS A 2 -12.31 12.23 8.43
CA LYS A 2 -11.72 13.57 8.34
C LYS A 2 -10.65 13.54 7.24
N ASN A 3 -10.66 14.53 6.35
CA ASN A 3 -9.65 14.65 5.30
C ASN A 3 -8.43 15.42 5.83
N ILE A 4 -7.25 15.04 5.34
CA ILE A 4 -5.98 15.74 5.57
C ILE A 4 -5.45 16.14 4.19
N THR A 5 -5.01 17.38 4.05
CA THR A 5 -4.34 17.88 2.85
C THR A 5 -2.85 17.98 3.12
N LEU A 6 -2.04 17.38 2.25
CA LEU A 6 -0.58 17.44 2.27
C LEU A 6 -0.12 17.98 0.92
N THR A 7 0.96 18.75 0.91
CA THR A 7 1.60 19.26 -0.29
C THR A 7 2.97 18.61 -0.39
N PHE A 8 3.30 18.13 -1.58
CA PHE A 8 4.56 17.46 -1.88
C PHE A 8 5.17 18.09 -3.14
N THR A 9 6.49 18.11 -3.20
CA THR A 9 7.22 18.16 -4.46
C THR A 9 7.10 16.83 -5.21
N GLU A 10 7.45 16.80 -6.50
CA GLU A 10 7.48 15.55 -7.28
C GLU A 10 8.42 14.51 -6.64
N ASP A 11 9.62 14.93 -6.21
CA ASP A 11 10.61 14.05 -5.55
C ASP A 11 10.06 13.44 -4.25
N GLU A 12 9.44 14.24 -3.38
CA GLU A 12 8.83 13.72 -2.15
C GLU A 12 7.65 12.77 -2.43
N ALA A 13 6.90 13.03 -3.50
CA ALA A 13 5.80 12.15 -3.92
C ALA A 13 6.33 10.82 -4.46
N GLU A 14 7.45 10.81 -5.19
CA GLU A 14 8.13 9.59 -5.63
C GLU A 14 8.64 8.77 -4.43
N ILE A 15 9.29 9.41 -3.46
CA ILE A 15 9.73 8.75 -2.21
C ILE A 15 8.54 8.10 -1.50
N LEU A 16 7.38 8.77 -1.48
CA LEU A 16 6.17 8.20 -0.89
C LEU A 16 5.67 6.99 -1.68
N VAL A 17 5.72 7.00 -3.01
CA VAL A 17 5.35 5.84 -3.81
C VAL A 17 6.28 4.66 -3.55
N ASP A 18 7.59 4.87 -3.54
CA ASP A 18 8.59 3.83 -3.27
C ASP A 18 8.38 3.17 -1.89
N ALA A 19 8.09 3.98 -0.87
CA ALA A 19 7.76 3.49 0.46
C ALA A 19 6.49 2.63 0.46
N LEU A 20 5.44 3.06 -0.25
CA LEU A 20 4.18 2.33 -0.37
C LEU A 20 4.36 1.02 -1.16
N GLU A 21 5.21 0.98 -2.17
CA GLU A 21 5.52 -0.23 -2.93
C GLU A 21 6.26 -1.27 -2.09
N THR A 22 7.23 -0.81 -1.28
CA THR A 22 7.96 -1.67 -0.33
C THR A 22 7.01 -2.27 0.71
N ASP A 23 6.12 -1.46 1.29
CA ASP A 23 5.14 -1.92 2.28
C ASP A 23 4.12 -2.90 1.66
N LEU A 24 3.68 -2.63 0.42
CA LEU A 24 2.80 -3.51 -0.34
C LEU A 24 3.42 -4.89 -0.58
N GLU A 25 4.70 -4.95 -0.95
CA GLU A 25 5.43 -6.21 -1.10
C GLU A 25 5.42 -7.00 0.21
N GLY A 26 5.71 -6.35 1.34
CA GLY A 26 5.66 -6.96 2.67
C GLY A 26 4.30 -7.55 3.04
N TYR A 27 3.19 -6.86 2.74
CA TYR A 27 1.84 -7.42 2.97
C TYR A 27 1.52 -8.59 2.04
N ASN A 28 1.94 -8.53 0.79
CA ASN A 28 1.73 -9.63 -0.16
C ASN A 28 2.47 -10.88 0.28
N ASP A 29 3.70 -10.76 0.76
CA ASP A 29 4.48 -11.88 1.27
C ASP A 29 3.88 -12.42 2.58
N SER A 30 3.46 -11.54 3.49
CA SER A 30 2.75 -11.95 4.71
C SER A 30 1.46 -12.71 4.41
N ALA A 31 0.70 -12.27 3.40
CA ALA A 31 -0.51 -12.96 2.95
C ALA A 31 -0.20 -14.34 2.33
N LYS A 32 0.91 -14.48 1.59
CA LYS A 32 1.36 -15.77 1.04
C LYS A 32 1.73 -16.73 2.18
N ASP A 33 2.49 -16.28 3.16
CA ASP A 33 2.91 -17.09 4.30
C ASP A 33 1.73 -17.52 5.17
N ALA A 34 0.81 -16.59 5.46
CA ALA A 34 -0.43 -16.91 6.16
C ALA A 34 -1.26 -17.97 5.43
N ARG A 35 -1.32 -17.90 4.09
CA ARG A 35 -2.00 -18.90 3.25
C ARG A 35 -1.31 -20.26 3.34
N ALA A 36 0.02 -20.31 3.28
CA ALA A 36 0.79 -21.54 3.41
C ALA A 36 0.58 -22.22 4.78
N ASN A 37 0.41 -21.42 5.83
CA ASN A 37 0.15 -21.90 7.19
C ASN A 37 -1.33 -22.17 7.51
N GLY A 38 -2.24 -21.99 6.54
CA GLY A 38 -3.67 -22.18 6.74
C GLY A 38 -4.35 -21.14 7.64
N ASN A 39 -3.66 -20.04 7.97
CA ASN A 39 -4.20 -18.97 8.81
C ASN A 39 -5.09 -18.02 8.00
N ARG A 40 -6.37 -18.38 7.87
CA ARG A 40 -7.35 -17.61 7.08
C ARG A 40 -7.59 -16.19 7.58
N ALA A 41 -7.52 -15.95 8.89
CA ALA A 41 -7.73 -14.62 9.46
C ALA A 41 -6.62 -13.65 9.05
N ASP A 42 -5.37 -14.12 9.08
CA ASP A 42 -4.22 -13.32 8.68
C ASP A 42 -4.21 -13.09 7.16
N VAL A 43 -4.60 -14.09 6.36
CA VAL A 43 -4.76 -13.91 4.90
C VAL A 43 -5.70 -12.75 4.59
N ILE A 44 -6.86 -12.69 5.26
CA ILE A 44 -7.83 -11.60 5.07
C ILE A 44 -7.19 -10.27 5.48
N THR A 45 -6.61 -10.22 6.67
CA THR A 45 -6.00 -9.00 7.23
C THR A 45 -4.92 -8.42 6.32
N PHE A 46 -3.97 -9.24 5.86
CA PHE A 46 -2.88 -8.78 5.00
C PHE A 46 -3.37 -8.44 3.59
N SER A 47 -4.36 -9.16 3.06
CA SER A 47 -4.96 -8.84 1.75
C SER A 47 -5.70 -7.50 1.78
N GLU A 48 -6.42 -7.20 2.87
CA GLU A 48 -7.09 -5.91 3.05
C GLU A 48 -6.09 -4.75 3.19
N ALA A 49 -4.98 -4.96 3.92
CA ALA A 49 -3.91 -3.99 4.03
C ALA A 49 -3.25 -3.70 2.66
N ALA A 50 -2.91 -4.75 1.90
CA ALA A 50 -2.38 -4.63 0.54
C ALA A 50 -3.33 -3.84 -0.36
N ALA A 51 -4.63 -4.15 -0.35
CA ALA A 51 -5.62 -3.44 -1.17
C ALA A 51 -5.70 -1.94 -0.82
N ARG A 52 -5.63 -1.59 0.47
CA ARG A 52 -5.65 -0.19 0.92
C ARG A 52 -4.41 0.56 0.50
N ILE A 53 -3.23 -0.05 0.58
CA ILE A 53 -1.97 0.57 0.17
C ILE A 53 -1.94 0.78 -1.34
N THR A 54 -2.35 -0.23 -2.13
CA THR A 54 -2.49 -0.07 -3.58
C THR A 54 -3.37 1.13 -3.92
N ALA A 55 -4.53 1.27 -3.26
CA ALA A 55 -5.42 2.41 -3.52
C ALA A 55 -4.79 3.78 -3.22
N VAL A 56 -3.95 3.88 -2.19
CA VAL A 56 -3.22 5.12 -1.86
C VAL A 56 -2.08 5.34 -2.86
N ARG A 57 -1.27 4.32 -3.14
CA ARG A 57 -0.16 4.37 -4.10
C ARG A 57 -0.64 4.82 -5.46
N ASP A 58 -1.69 4.19 -5.99
CA ASP A 58 -2.24 4.49 -7.32
C ASP A 58 -2.74 5.94 -7.39
N ARG A 59 -3.29 6.45 -6.28
CA ARG A 59 -3.73 7.86 -6.19
C ARG A 59 -2.55 8.82 -6.24
N VAL A 60 -1.45 8.52 -5.56
CA VAL A 60 -0.23 9.35 -5.59
C VAL A 60 0.43 9.27 -6.96
N ARG A 61 0.61 8.06 -7.52
CA ARG A 61 1.18 7.85 -8.86
C ARG A 61 0.42 8.61 -9.93
N LYS A 62 -0.92 8.55 -9.91
CA LYS A 62 -1.77 9.33 -10.82
C LYS A 62 -1.57 10.85 -10.71
N ALA A 63 -1.22 11.36 -9.53
CA ALA A 63 -0.97 12.78 -9.32
C ALA A 63 0.43 13.21 -9.80
N ILE A 64 1.37 12.27 -9.94
CA ILE A 64 2.70 12.52 -10.51
C ILE A 64 2.65 12.45 -12.04
N ASP A 65 1.95 11.45 -12.59
CA ASP A 65 1.94 11.16 -14.03
C ASP A 65 0.98 12.04 -14.87
N GLY A 66 0.17 12.89 -14.23
CA GLY A 66 -0.92 13.65 -14.85
C GLY A 66 -0.64 15.14 -15.00
#